data_AF-A0A1V5MTG6-F1
#
_entry.id   AF-A0A1V5MTG6-F1
#
_cell.length_a   1.000
_cell.length_b   1.000
_cell.length_c   1.000
_cell.angle_alpha   90.00
_cell.angle_beta   90.00
_cell.angle_gamma   90.00
#
_symmetry.space_group_name_H-M   'P 1'
#
loop_
_entity.id
_entity.type
_entity.pdbx_description
1 polymer ?
#
loop_
_entity_poly.entity_id
_entity_poly.type
_entity_poly.pdbx_seq_one_letter_code
_entity_poly.pdbx_strand_id
1 'polypeptide(L)'
;MFVKFLDKPMELIDGIPAKDASFINYIHHYEVNLMNPMVIAGVFIGVMAVFLFSGLTMNAVGRAAGKMVDEVRRQFREIAGIMEGKAEPDYARCVAISTKAAQKEMMLPSLLALLIPVIVGLIFGVPGVVGLLVGTITSGFAVAIFMANAGGAWDNAKKYIEEGNYGGKGSPAHKAAVTGDTVGDPFKDTSGPSLNILIKLMSMASVVTVGVAVSYHLF
;
A
#
# COMPACT_ATOMS: atom_id res chain seq x y z
N MET A 1 -26.21 -0.98 -19.11
CA MET A 1 -26.59 -1.01 -17.66
C MET A 1 -25.62 -0.23 -16.77
N PHE A 2 -24.36 0.00 -17.17
CA PHE A 2 -23.36 0.69 -16.34
C PHE A 2 -23.34 2.23 -16.43
N VAL A 3 -24.25 2.86 -17.18
CA VAL A 3 -24.19 4.32 -17.38
C VAL A 3 -25.57 4.98 -17.49
N LYS A 4 -26.53 4.60 -16.64
CA LYS A 4 -27.85 5.27 -16.64
C LYS A 4 -27.80 6.77 -16.30
N PHE A 5 -26.69 7.25 -15.71
CA PHE A 5 -26.49 8.67 -15.42
C PHE A 5 -26.07 9.50 -16.66
N LEU A 6 -25.22 8.97 -17.56
CA LEU A 6 -24.96 9.65 -18.85
C LEU A 6 -26.21 9.67 -19.75
N ASP A 7 -27.14 8.73 -19.55
CA ASP A 7 -28.42 8.68 -20.27
C ASP A 7 -29.49 9.62 -19.68
N LYS A 8 -29.19 10.39 -18.60
CA LYS A 8 -30.11 11.37 -17.99
C LYS A 8 -29.50 12.79 -17.94
N PRO A 9 -29.21 13.41 -19.09
CA PRO A 9 -28.64 14.77 -19.13
C PRO A 9 -29.53 15.86 -18.52
N MET A 10 -30.81 15.56 -18.30
CA MET A 10 -31.82 16.45 -17.70
C MET A 10 -32.03 16.22 -16.20
N GLU A 11 -31.32 15.27 -15.59
CA GLU A 11 -31.35 15.10 -14.12
C GLU A 11 -30.81 16.37 -13.47
N LEU A 12 -31.53 16.89 -12.46
CA LEU A 12 -31.19 18.16 -11.83
C LEU A 12 -30.12 17.92 -10.76
N ILE A 13 -28.92 18.42 -11.01
CA ILE A 13 -27.81 18.52 -10.06
C ILE A 13 -27.82 19.95 -9.52
N ASP A 14 -28.18 20.10 -8.25
CA ASP A 14 -28.29 21.43 -7.60
C ASP A 14 -29.21 22.40 -8.38
N GLY A 15 -30.33 21.88 -8.90
CA GLY A 15 -31.30 22.65 -9.67
C GLY A 15 -30.91 22.94 -11.13
N ILE A 16 -29.75 22.45 -11.60
CA ILE A 16 -29.24 22.63 -12.97
C ILE A 16 -29.21 21.28 -13.69
N PRO A 17 -29.58 21.18 -14.98
CA PRO A 17 -29.39 19.94 -15.74
C PRO A 17 -27.96 19.43 -15.65
N ALA A 18 -27.77 18.13 -15.43
CA ALA A 18 -26.46 17.51 -15.20
C ALA A 18 -25.40 17.84 -16.28
N LYS A 19 -25.84 18.07 -17.53
CA LYS A 19 -24.99 18.47 -18.65
C LYS A 19 -24.39 19.88 -18.53
N ASP A 20 -25.07 20.78 -17.81
CA ASP A 20 -24.71 22.19 -17.64
C ASP A 20 -24.15 22.45 -16.23
N ALA A 21 -24.19 21.44 -15.34
CA ALA A 21 -23.74 21.52 -13.96
C ALA A 21 -22.20 21.59 -13.87
N SER A 22 -21.70 22.52 -13.07
CA SER A 22 -20.28 22.66 -12.78
C SER A 22 -19.82 21.71 -11.66
N PHE A 23 -18.51 21.58 -11.46
CA PHE A 23 -17.95 20.82 -10.35
C PHE A 23 -18.52 21.22 -8.98
N ILE A 24 -18.74 22.52 -8.73
CA ILE A 24 -19.30 23.02 -7.46
C ILE A 24 -20.73 22.53 -7.25
N ASN A 25 -21.53 22.46 -8.32
CA ASN A 25 -22.90 21.94 -8.23
C ASN A 25 -22.91 20.47 -7.83
N TYR A 26 -21.94 19.67 -8.30
CA TYR A 26 -21.80 18.28 -7.85
C TYR A 26 -21.36 18.18 -6.39
N ILE A 27 -20.45 19.05 -5.93
CA ILE A 27 -20.04 19.11 -4.52
C ILE A 27 -21.23 19.45 -3.62
N HIS A 28 -22.09 20.37 -4.03
CA HIS A 28 -23.29 20.75 -3.28
C HIS A 28 -24.34 19.64 -3.32
N HIS A 29 -24.63 19.08 -4.50
CA HIS A 29 -25.61 18.02 -4.69
C HIS A 29 -25.30 16.76 -3.87
N TYR A 30 -24.03 16.37 -3.81
CA TYR A 30 -23.58 15.23 -3.00
C TYR A 30 -23.15 15.66 -1.57
N GLU A 31 -23.38 16.90 -1.16
CA GLU A 31 -23.00 17.38 0.18
C GLU A 31 -21.56 17.01 0.58
N VAL A 32 -20.61 17.19 -0.35
CA VAL A 32 -19.19 16.87 -0.16
C VAL A 32 -18.54 17.96 0.69
N ASN A 33 -18.80 17.92 1.99
CA ASN A 33 -18.24 18.82 2.97
C ASN A 33 -17.94 18.07 4.28
N LEU A 34 -17.12 18.65 5.14
CA LEU A 34 -16.71 18.00 6.39
C LEU A 34 -17.82 17.92 7.45
N MET A 35 -18.97 18.56 7.25
CA MET A 35 -20.12 18.38 8.14
C MET A 35 -20.92 17.13 7.78
N ASN A 36 -20.72 16.57 6.58
CA ASN A 36 -21.32 15.30 6.18
C ASN A 36 -20.58 14.12 6.86
N PRO A 37 -21.26 13.34 7.72
CA PRO A 37 -20.63 12.21 8.43
C PRO A 37 -20.11 11.13 7.47
N MET A 38 -20.70 10.98 6.28
CA MET A 38 -20.26 10.00 5.28
C MET A 38 -18.88 10.36 4.72
N VAL A 39 -18.61 11.66 4.52
CA VAL A 39 -17.28 12.14 4.10
C VAL A 39 -16.26 11.87 5.18
N ILE A 40 -16.58 12.19 6.45
CA ILE A 40 -15.68 11.93 7.59
C ILE A 40 -15.37 10.43 7.72
N ALA A 41 -16.40 9.58 7.66
CA ALA A 41 -16.24 8.13 7.71
C ALA A 41 -15.34 7.63 6.58
N GLY A 42 -15.57 8.11 5.35
CA GLY A 42 -14.71 7.83 4.20
C GLY A 42 -13.26 8.20 4.47
N VAL A 43 -12.99 9.41 4.98
CA VAL A 43 -11.62 9.86 5.31
C VAL A 43 -10.93 8.91 6.27
N PHE A 44 -11.58 8.53 7.38
CA PHE A 44 -10.99 7.60 8.34
C PHE A 44 -10.74 6.22 7.75
N ILE A 45 -11.65 5.70 6.93
CA ILE A 45 -11.46 4.43 6.22
C ILE A 45 -10.26 4.52 5.27
N GLY A 46 -10.08 5.65 4.58
CA GLY A 46 -8.95 5.87 3.69
C GLY A 46 -7.61 5.87 4.43
N VAL A 47 -7.54 6.58 5.56
CA VAL A 47 -6.36 6.56 6.44
C VAL A 47 -6.09 5.14 6.94
N MET A 48 -7.11 4.45 7.44
CA MET A 48 -6.97 3.07 7.92
C MET A 48 -6.51 2.13 6.81
N ALA A 49 -6.98 2.29 5.58
CA ALA A 49 -6.59 1.47 4.44
C ALA A 49 -5.09 1.57 4.15
N VAL A 50 -4.50 2.77 4.25
CA VAL A 50 -3.06 3.00 4.07
C VAL A 50 -2.25 2.23 5.12
N PHE A 51 -2.61 2.35 6.40
CA PHE A 51 -1.91 1.67 7.48
C PHE A 51 -2.12 0.16 7.45
N LEU A 52 -3.34 -0.30 7.14
CA LEU A 52 -3.65 -1.72 6.98
C LEU A 52 -2.82 -2.33 5.83
N PHE A 53 -2.81 -1.68 4.67
CA PHE A 53 -2.03 -2.13 3.52
C PHE A 53 -0.54 -2.23 3.87
N SER A 54 0.01 -1.20 4.49
CA SER A 54 1.41 -1.15 4.93
C SER A 54 1.73 -2.26 5.93
N GLY A 55 0.86 -2.48 6.91
CA GLY A 55 1.04 -3.54 7.90
C GLY A 55 0.99 -4.93 7.27
N LEU A 56 0.10 -5.16 6.31
CA LEU A 56 0.00 -6.43 5.59
C LEU A 56 1.26 -6.72 4.76
N THR A 57 1.78 -5.72 4.02
CA THR A 57 2.99 -5.88 3.21
C THR A 57 4.23 -6.10 4.08
N MET A 58 4.39 -5.38 5.18
CA MET A 58 5.50 -5.61 6.12
C MET A 58 5.45 -6.99 6.75
N ASN A 59 4.27 -7.42 7.21
CA ASN A 59 4.09 -8.73 7.81
C ASN A 59 4.34 -9.86 6.79
N ALA A 60 3.96 -9.66 5.52
CA ALA A 60 4.26 -10.59 4.44
C ALA A 60 5.78 -10.74 4.22
N VAL A 61 6.51 -9.62 4.14
CA VAL A 61 7.98 -9.64 4.02
C VAL A 61 8.61 -10.32 5.23
N GLY A 62 8.17 -10.00 6.45
CA GLY A 62 8.67 -10.63 7.67
C GLY A 62 8.51 -12.16 7.68
N ARG A 63 7.34 -12.66 7.26
CA ARG A 63 7.11 -14.13 7.12
C ARG A 63 8.00 -14.76 6.05
N ALA A 64 8.18 -14.09 4.91
CA ALA A 64 9.02 -14.58 3.82
C ALA A 64 10.51 -14.60 4.22
N ALA A 65 10.97 -13.53 4.87
CA ALA A 65 12.33 -13.39 5.38
C ALA A 65 12.63 -14.46 6.45
N GLY A 66 11.69 -14.73 7.37
CA GLY A 66 11.85 -15.81 8.36
C GLY A 66 12.10 -17.17 7.70
N LYS A 67 11.29 -17.54 6.70
CA LYS A 67 11.50 -18.77 5.92
C LYS A 67 12.83 -18.80 5.18
N MET A 68 13.27 -17.66 4.65
CA MET A 68 14.56 -17.54 3.99
C MET A 68 15.71 -17.78 4.98
N VAL A 69 15.64 -17.19 6.18
CA VAL A 69 16.65 -17.37 7.23
C VAL A 69 16.73 -18.83 7.66
N ASP A 70 15.59 -19.50 7.84
CA ASP A 70 15.56 -20.91 8.21
C ASP A 70 16.16 -21.82 7.13
N GLU A 71 15.90 -21.53 5.85
CA GLU A 71 16.48 -22.27 4.73
C GLU A 71 18.00 -22.05 4.61
N VAL A 72 18.47 -20.81 4.73
CA VAL A 72 19.92 -20.51 4.71
C VAL A 72 20.63 -21.21 5.88
N ARG A 73 20.03 -21.18 7.08
CA ARG A 73 20.55 -21.90 8.25
C ARG A 73 20.56 -23.41 8.05
N ARG A 74 19.55 -23.98 7.39
CA ARG A 74 19.51 -25.40 7.03
C ARG A 74 20.68 -25.75 6.11
N GLN A 75 20.89 -24.97 5.04
CA GLN A 75 21.98 -25.20 4.09
C GLN A 75 23.36 -25.14 4.77
N PHE A 76 23.59 -24.16 5.65
CA PHE A 76 24.84 -24.07 6.41
C PHE A 76 25.10 -25.24 7.37
N ARG A 77 24.04 -25.89 7.88
CA ARG A 77 24.18 -27.07 8.77
C ARG A 77 24.31 -28.39 8.02
N GLU A 78 23.58 -28.55 6.92
CA GLU A 78 23.40 -29.85 6.26
C GLU A 78 24.34 -30.06 5.07
N ILE A 79 24.77 -29.00 4.38
CA ILE A 79 25.63 -29.12 3.21
C ILE A 79 27.08 -28.93 3.64
N ALA A 80 27.81 -30.05 3.73
CA ALA A 80 29.23 -30.06 4.09
C ALA A 80 30.05 -29.22 3.09
N GLY A 81 30.97 -28.40 3.61
CA GLY A 81 31.86 -27.57 2.78
C GLY A 81 31.29 -26.22 2.31
N ILE A 82 30.02 -25.87 2.61
CA ILE A 82 29.48 -24.54 2.23
C ILE A 82 30.20 -23.40 2.95
N MET A 83 30.38 -23.50 4.27
CA MET A 83 31.05 -22.45 5.05
C MET A 83 32.55 -22.32 4.71
N GLU A 84 33.12 -23.36 4.11
CA GLU A 84 34.50 -23.42 3.64
C GLU A 84 34.63 -22.98 2.17
N GLY A 85 33.51 -22.68 1.50
CA GLY A 85 33.45 -22.28 0.08
C GLY A 85 33.75 -23.39 -0.92
N LYS A 86 33.66 -24.66 -0.49
CA LYS A 86 33.98 -25.85 -1.32
C LYS A 86 32.75 -26.52 -1.95
N ALA A 87 31.56 -26.20 -1.46
CA ALA A 87 30.29 -26.73 -1.96
C ALA A 87 29.39 -25.59 -2.43
N GLU A 88 28.63 -25.84 -3.51
CA GLU A 88 27.69 -24.85 -4.04
C GLU A 88 26.39 -24.81 -3.22
N PRO A 89 25.88 -23.61 -2.86
CA PRO A 89 24.59 -23.45 -2.21
C PRO A 89 23.41 -23.81 -3.14
N ASP A 90 22.29 -24.24 -2.54
CA ASP A 90 21.03 -24.44 -3.26
C ASP A 90 20.28 -23.10 -3.39
N TYR A 91 20.63 -22.35 -4.44
CA TYR A 91 19.97 -21.09 -4.77
C TYR A 91 18.53 -21.28 -5.25
N ALA A 92 18.23 -22.39 -5.93
CA ALA A 92 16.91 -22.64 -6.52
C ALA A 92 15.83 -22.70 -5.44
N ARG A 93 16.16 -23.28 -4.29
CA ARG A 93 15.24 -23.35 -3.15
C ARG A 93 14.95 -22.00 -2.52
N CYS A 94 15.96 -21.15 -2.37
CA CYS A 94 15.76 -19.77 -1.91
C CYS A 94 14.85 -18.98 -2.87
N VAL A 95 15.07 -19.09 -4.19
CA VAL A 95 14.22 -18.46 -5.21
C VAL A 95 12.78 -18.99 -5.15
N ALA A 96 12.59 -20.29 -4.94
CA ALA A 96 11.26 -20.88 -4.83
C ALA A 96 10.48 -20.37 -3.60
N ILE A 97 11.17 -20.19 -2.46
CA ILE A 97 10.57 -19.64 -1.23
C ILE A 97 10.09 -18.22 -1.44
N SER A 98 10.95 -17.33 -1.96
CA SER A 98 10.60 -15.93 -2.18
C SER A 98 9.48 -15.79 -3.23
N THR A 99 9.55 -16.53 -4.33
CA THR A 99 8.55 -16.52 -5.40
C THR A 99 7.18 -16.93 -4.90
N LYS A 100 7.09 -18.08 -4.22
CA LYS A 100 5.81 -18.61 -3.71
C LYS A 100 5.22 -17.71 -2.62
N ALA A 101 6.07 -17.14 -1.77
CA ALA A 101 5.64 -16.20 -0.75
C ALA A 101 5.09 -14.92 -1.39
N ALA A 102 5.82 -14.30 -2.32
CA ALA A 102 5.39 -13.07 -3.00
C ALA A 102 4.03 -13.25 -3.68
N GLN A 103 3.86 -14.32 -4.48
CA GLN A 103 2.60 -14.61 -5.18
C GLN A 103 1.41 -14.81 -4.25
N LYS A 104 1.61 -15.51 -3.13
CA LYS A 104 0.52 -15.76 -2.17
C LYS A 104 0.18 -14.49 -1.39
N GLU A 105 1.19 -13.77 -0.92
CA GLU A 105 1.01 -12.67 0.01
C GLU A 105 0.53 -11.38 -0.70
N MET A 106 0.79 -11.21 -2.00
CA MET A 106 0.31 -10.04 -2.76
C MET A 106 -1.21 -10.04 -3.01
N MET A 107 -1.86 -11.20 -2.93
CA MET A 107 -3.28 -11.35 -3.25
C MET A 107 -4.17 -10.53 -2.33
N LEU A 108 -3.94 -10.62 -1.01
CA LEU A 108 -4.79 -9.98 -0.02
C LEU A 108 -4.72 -8.44 -0.07
N PRO A 109 -3.54 -7.79 -0.04
CA PRO A 109 -3.44 -6.33 -0.16
C PRO A 109 -4.04 -5.80 -1.47
N SER A 110 -3.81 -6.50 -2.58
CA SER A 110 -4.33 -6.11 -3.90
C SER A 110 -5.86 -6.20 -3.96
N LEU A 111 -6.43 -7.26 -3.41
CA LEU A 111 -7.88 -7.43 -3.37
C LEU A 111 -8.54 -6.38 -2.46
N LEU A 112 -7.94 -6.07 -1.32
CA LEU A 112 -8.43 -5.01 -0.42
C LEU A 112 -8.45 -3.65 -1.13
N ALA A 113 -7.37 -3.30 -1.84
CA ALA A 113 -7.29 -2.06 -2.60
C ALA A 113 -8.42 -1.91 -3.65
N LEU A 114 -8.86 -3.02 -4.24
CA LEU A 114 -9.95 -3.02 -5.22
C LEU A 114 -11.33 -3.04 -4.57
N LEU A 115 -11.52 -3.79 -3.48
CA LEU A 115 -12.83 -3.97 -2.86
C LEU A 115 -13.25 -2.79 -1.97
N ILE A 116 -12.31 -2.14 -1.27
CA ILE A 116 -12.62 -1.05 -0.33
C ILE A 116 -13.41 0.08 -1.03
N PRO A 117 -12.98 0.61 -2.19
CA PRO A 117 -13.75 1.66 -2.88
C PRO A 117 -15.15 1.22 -3.30
N VAL A 118 -15.32 -0.04 -3.70
CA VAL A 118 -16.62 -0.59 -4.10
C VAL A 118 -17.56 -0.67 -2.90
N ILE A 119 -17.07 -1.22 -1.78
CA ILE A 119 -17.85 -1.36 -0.54
C ILE A 119 -18.21 0.03 0.01
N VAL A 120 -17.25 0.94 0.06
CA VAL A 120 -17.48 2.32 0.51
C VAL A 120 -18.48 3.04 -0.39
N GLY A 121 -18.38 2.88 -1.71
CA GLY A 121 -19.34 3.47 -2.65
C GLY A 121 -20.74 2.89 -2.56
N LEU A 122 -20.89 1.60 -2.27
CA LEU A 122 -22.19 0.96 -2.07
C LEU A 122 -22.82 1.33 -0.72
N ILE A 123 -22.03 1.59 0.31
CA ILE A 123 -22.56 1.91 1.64
C ILE A 123 -22.78 3.42 1.77
N PHE A 124 -21.77 4.24 1.47
CA PHE A 124 -21.73 5.68 1.79
C PHE A 124 -21.83 6.59 0.56
N GLY A 125 -22.10 6.01 -0.61
CA GLY A 125 -22.26 6.75 -1.87
C GLY A 125 -21.02 7.53 -2.32
N VAL A 126 -21.27 8.51 -3.20
CA VAL A 126 -20.24 9.44 -3.70
C VAL A 126 -19.52 10.18 -2.56
N PRO A 127 -20.19 10.67 -1.50
CA PRO A 127 -19.52 11.43 -0.44
C PRO A 127 -18.48 10.59 0.31
N GLY A 128 -18.82 9.33 0.62
CA GLY A 128 -17.89 8.41 1.27
C GLY A 128 -16.71 8.02 0.39
N VAL A 129 -16.92 7.85 -0.92
CA VAL A 129 -15.83 7.59 -1.88
C VAL A 129 -14.88 8.79 -1.97
N VAL A 130 -15.41 10.02 -2.02
CA VAL A 130 -14.57 11.22 -2.01
C VAL A 130 -13.77 11.30 -0.72
N GLY A 131 -14.41 11.06 0.43
CA GLY A 131 -13.72 10.99 1.73
C GLY A 131 -12.61 9.95 1.74
N LEU A 132 -12.89 8.74 1.24
CA LEU A 132 -11.92 7.65 1.13
C LEU A 132 -10.69 8.05 0.32
N LEU A 133 -10.89 8.67 -0.85
CA LEU A 133 -9.80 9.12 -1.70
C LEU A 133 -8.98 10.22 -1.02
N VAL A 134 -9.63 11.21 -0.40
CA VAL A 134 -8.94 12.27 0.36
C VAL A 134 -8.09 11.70 1.48
N GLY A 135 -8.64 10.79 2.28
CA GLY A 135 -7.91 10.14 3.38
C GLY A 135 -6.75 9.30 2.88
N THR A 136 -6.96 8.50 1.82
CA THR A 136 -5.94 7.63 1.24
C THR A 136 -4.80 8.44 0.62
N ILE A 137 -5.10 9.52 -0.12
CA ILE A 137 -4.08 10.35 -0.77
C ILE A 137 -3.24 11.08 0.26
N THR A 138 -3.87 11.77 1.22
CA THR A 138 -3.15 12.61 2.18
C THR A 138 -2.27 11.79 3.11
N SER A 139 -2.80 10.70 3.69
CA SER A 139 -2.02 9.82 4.54
C SER A 139 -1.04 8.95 3.75
N GLY A 140 -1.47 8.39 2.61
CA GLY A 140 -0.67 7.50 1.80
C GLY A 140 0.59 8.18 1.27
N PHE A 141 0.46 9.42 0.79
CA PHE A 141 1.61 10.21 0.34
C PHE A 141 2.62 10.46 1.47
N ALA A 142 2.14 10.93 2.63
CA ALA A 142 2.99 11.22 3.78
C ALA A 142 3.73 9.97 4.27
N VAL A 143 3.00 8.85 4.40
CA VAL A 143 3.56 7.58 4.86
C VAL A 143 4.52 6.98 3.83
N ALA A 144 4.21 7.06 2.53
CA ALA A 144 5.09 6.58 1.47
C ALA A 144 6.46 7.27 1.48
N ILE A 145 6.48 8.61 1.59
CA ILE A 145 7.71 9.39 1.68
C ILE A 145 8.48 9.05 2.95
N PHE A 146 7.78 8.99 4.09
CA PHE A 146 8.39 8.62 5.36
C PHE A 146 9.11 7.26 5.26
N MET A 147 8.44 6.24 4.74
CA MET A 147 9.01 4.90 4.63
C MET A 147 10.20 4.84 3.66
N ALA A 148 10.08 5.47 2.49
CA ALA A 148 11.16 5.51 1.51
C ALA A 148 12.41 6.21 2.07
N ASN A 149 12.23 7.37 2.70
CA ASN A 149 13.35 8.16 3.24
C ASN A 149 13.96 7.51 4.48
N ALA A 150 13.15 6.98 5.40
CA ALA A 150 13.66 6.30 6.59
C ALA A 150 14.47 5.06 6.22
N GLY A 151 13.95 4.21 5.32
CA GLY A 151 14.69 3.04 4.86
C GLY A 151 15.96 3.40 4.08
N GLY A 152 15.91 4.43 3.22
CA GLY A 152 17.09 4.92 2.51
C GLY A 152 18.15 5.51 3.45
N ALA A 153 17.73 6.19 4.52
CA ALA A 153 18.64 6.72 5.52
C ALA A 153 19.36 5.60 6.29
N TRP A 154 18.67 4.52 6.67
CA TRP A 154 19.29 3.38 7.32
C TRP A 154 20.29 2.64 6.42
N ASP A 155 19.97 2.44 5.14
CA ASP A 155 20.91 1.83 4.18
C ASP A 155 22.16 2.70 3.98
N ASN A 156 21.97 4.01 3.82
CA ASN A 156 23.09 4.95 3.65
C ASN A 156 23.94 5.05 4.92
N ALA A 157 23.34 5.02 6.11
CA ALA A 157 24.07 4.99 7.37
C ALA A 157 24.92 3.71 7.50
N LYS A 158 24.39 2.56 7.10
CA LYS A 158 25.14 1.29 7.04
C LYS A 158 26.32 1.41 6.07
N LYS A 159 26.10 1.88 4.84
CA LYS A 159 27.16 2.07 3.83
C LYS A 159 28.25 3.03 4.33
N TYR A 160 27.87 4.14 4.95
CA TYR A 160 28.80 5.10 5.53
C TYR A 160 29.70 4.47 6.60
N ILE A 161 29.16 3.55 7.41
CA ILE A 161 29.95 2.81 8.40
C ILE A 161 30.84 1.75 7.74
N GLU A 162 30.37 1.10 6.67
CA GLU A 162 31.15 0.14 5.88
C GLU A 162 32.38 0.75 5.21
N GLU A 163 32.35 2.05 4.92
CA GLU A 163 33.49 2.84 4.41
C GLU A 163 34.57 3.12 5.47
N GLY A 164 34.35 2.73 6.73
CA GLY A 164 35.32 2.86 7.82
C GLY A 164 34.99 3.94 8.84
N ASN A 165 33.97 4.76 8.58
CA ASN A 165 33.48 5.71 9.56
C ASN A 165 32.84 4.94 10.73
N TYR A 166 33.22 5.25 11.98
CA TYR A 166 32.74 4.52 13.16
C TYR A 166 33.14 3.03 13.26
N GLY A 167 34.35 2.69 12.79
CA GLY A 167 34.98 1.40 13.10
C GLY A 167 34.83 0.32 12.04
N GLY A 168 34.15 0.60 10.93
CA GLY A 168 34.15 -0.29 9.76
C GLY A 168 33.33 -1.58 9.91
N LYS A 169 33.47 -2.46 8.92
CA LYS A 169 32.77 -3.75 8.86
C LYS A 169 33.09 -4.64 10.05
N GLY A 170 32.05 -5.24 10.63
CA GLY A 170 32.16 -6.15 11.79
C GLY A 170 32.17 -5.45 13.15
N SER A 171 32.28 -4.12 13.19
CA SER A 171 32.19 -3.33 14.42
C SER A 171 30.79 -3.42 15.07
N PRO A 172 30.65 -3.07 16.36
CA PRO A 172 29.34 -2.96 17.00
C PRO A 172 28.40 -1.97 16.30
N ALA A 173 28.95 -0.85 15.81
CA ALA A 173 28.20 0.14 15.04
C ALA A 173 27.68 -0.43 13.72
N HIS A 174 28.52 -1.20 13.00
CA HIS A 174 28.11 -1.87 11.76
C HIS A 174 26.98 -2.86 11.99
N LYS A 175 27.06 -3.69 13.04
CA LYS A 175 25.99 -4.65 13.36
C LYS A 175 24.66 -3.96 13.71
N ALA A 176 24.72 -2.83 14.43
CA ALA A 176 23.54 -2.03 14.73
C ALA A 176 22.93 -1.42 13.45
N ALA A 177 23.77 -0.89 12.56
CA ALA A 177 23.33 -0.31 11.29
C ALA A 177 22.74 -1.35 10.33
N VAL A 178 23.30 -2.57 10.29
CA VAL A 178 22.73 -3.71 9.54
C VAL A 178 21.33 -4.05 10.08
N THR A 179 21.13 -4.03 11.40
CA THR A 179 19.80 -4.24 11.99
C THR A 179 18.81 -3.16 11.54
N GLY A 180 19.24 -1.88 11.57
CA GLY A 180 18.43 -0.77 11.06
C GLY A 180 18.06 -0.91 9.59
N ASP A 181 19.01 -1.28 8.74
CA ASP A 181 18.78 -1.51 7.31
C ASP A 181 17.80 -2.65 7.05
N THR A 182 17.92 -3.77 7.78
CA THR A 182 16.96 -4.89 7.65
C THR A 182 15.53 -4.53 8.09
N VAL A 183 15.37 -3.55 8.98
CA VAL A 183 14.06 -2.97 9.30
C VAL A 183 13.59 -2.00 8.18
N GLY A 184 14.54 -1.29 7.56
CA GLY A 184 14.30 -0.36 6.47
C GLY A 184 13.99 -1.00 5.10
N ASP A 185 14.43 -2.22 4.85
CA ASP A 185 14.17 -2.95 3.59
C ASP A 185 12.67 -3.09 3.27
N PRO A 186 11.81 -3.62 4.16
CA PRO A 186 10.36 -3.67 3.88
C PRO A 186 9.70 -2.29 3.79
N PHE A 187 10.32 -1.24 4.35
CA PHE A 187 9.84 0.14 4.25
C PHE A 187 10.13 0.70 2.85
N LYS A 188 11.38 0.69 2.41
CA LYS A 188 11.81 1.35 1.16
C LYS A 188 11.57 0.54 -0.10
N ASP A 189 11.56 -0.80 -0.01
CA ASP A 189 11.51 -1.68 -1.20
C ASP A 189 10.15 -2.37 -1.38
N THR A 190 9.29 -2.37 -0.37
CA THR A 190 7.97 -3.01 -0.46
C THR A 190 6.84 -2.03 -0.16
N SER A 191 6.71 -1.61 1.10
CA SER A 191 5.51 -0.92 1.57
C SER A 191 5.44 0.52 1.04
N GLY A 192 6.52 1.29 1.19
CA GLY A 192 6.59 2.70 0.78
C GLY A 192 6.27 2.90 -0.71
N PRO A 193 6.97 2.25 -1.65
CA PRO A 193 6.67 2.38 -3.08
C PRO A 193 5.26 1.87 -3.44
N SER A 194 4.78 0.81 -2.77
CA SER A 194 3.47 0.21 -3.06
C SER A 194 2.31 1.11 -2.65
N LEU A 195 2.49 2.02 -1.69
CA LEU A 195 1.45 3.00 -1.32
C LEU A 195 1.09 3.94 -2.48
N ASN A 196 2.05 4.27 -3.36
CA ASN A 196 1.74 5.04 -4.57
C ASN A 196 0.84 4.26 -5.53
N ILE A 197 1.02 2.94 -5.59
CA ILE A 197 0.16 2.05 -6.39
C ILE A 197 -1.22 1.94 -5.74
N LEU A 198 -1.29 1.78 -4.41
CA LEU A 198 -2.55 1.76 -3.66
C LEU A 198 -3.42 2.99 -3.97
N ILE A 199 -2.85 4.20 -3.87
CA ILE A 199 -3.55 5.45 -4.16
C ILE A 199 -4.14 5.44 -5.58
N LYS A 200 -3.33 5.05 -6.57
CA LYS A 200 -3.76 5.00 -7.98
C LYS A 200 -4.82 3.94 -8.21
N LEU A 201 -4.66 2.75 -7.65
CA LEU A 201 -5.63 1.66 -7.79
C LEU A 201 -6.96 2.01 -7.13
N MET A 202 -6.96 2.58 -5.93
CA MET A 202 -8.19 3.00 -5.26
C MET A 202 -8.91 4.11 -6.04
N SER A 203 -8.16 5.05 -6.61
CA SER A 203 -8.70 6.10 -7.49
C SER A 203 -9.33 5.51 -8.75
N MET A 204 -8.62 4.62 -9.44
CA MET A 204 -9.11 3.96 -10.65
C MET A 204 -10.34 3.09 -10.37
N ALA A 205 -10.33 2.30 -9.29
CA ALA A 205 -11.46 1.50 -8.88
C ALA A 205 -12.68 2.38 -8.59
N SER A 206 -12.50 3.48 -7.85
CA SER A 206 -13.55 4.45 -7.54
C SER A 206 -14.18 5.03 -8.81
N VAL A 207 -13.36 5.44 -9.79
CA VAL A 207 -13.85 5.99 -11.05
C VAL A 207 -14.65 4.95 -11.85
N VAL A 208 -14.16 3.71 -11.92
CA VAL A 208 -14.86 2.63 -12.63
C VAL A 208 -16.18 2.27 -11.95
N THR A 209 -16.23 2.31 -10.61
CA THR A 209 -17.40 1.87 -9.85
C THR A 209 -18.34 3.00 -9.42
N VAL A 210 -18.03 4.27 -9.74
CA VAL A 210 -18.85 5.42 -9.32
C VAL A 210 -20.28 5.32 -9.84
N GLY A 211 -20.49 4.81 -11.06
CA GLY A 211 -21.84 4.61 -11.61
C GLY A 211 -22.68 3.61 -10.80
N VAL A 212 -22.03 2.62 -10.19
CA VAL A 212 -22.67 1.68 -9.26
C VAL A 212 -23.01 2.38 -7.95
N ALA A 213 -22.08 3.15 -7.38
CA ALA A 213 -22.31 3.93 -6.17
C ALA A 213 -23.48 4.90 -6.34
N VAL A 214 -23.53 5.66 -7.43
CA VAL A 214 -24.65 6.59 -7.72
C VAL A 214 -25.99 5.85 -7.83
N SER A 215 -26.00 4.66 -8.44
CA SER A 215 -27.25 3.95 -8.73
C SER A 215 -27.78 3.09 -7.58
N TYR A 216 -26.90 2.62 -6.68
CA TYR A 216 -27.20 1.55 -5.72
C TYR A 216 -26.64 1.79 -4.31
N HIS A 217 -26.26 3.03 -3.95
CA HIS A 217 -25.82 3.32 -2.59
C HIS A 217 -26.97 3.13 -1.58
N LEU A 218 -26.62 2.71 -0.36
CA LEU A 218 -27.56 2.50 0.74
C LEU A 218 -27.87 3.79 1.52
N PHE A 219 -26.86 4.63 1.73
CA PHE A 219 -26.93 5.87 2.50
C PHE A 219 -26.41 7.06 1.70
#